data_AF-A0A7J3UZ84-F1
#
_entry.id   AF-A0A7J3UZ84-F1
#
_cell.length_a   1.000
_cell.length_b   1.000
_cell.length_c   1.000
_cell.angle_alpha   90.00
_cell.angle_beta   90.00
_cell.angle_gamma   90.00
#
_symmetry.space_group_name_H-M   'P 1'
#
loop_
_entity.id
_entity.type
_entity.pdbx_description
1 polymer ?
#
loop_
_entity_poly.entity_id
_entity_poly.type
_entity_poly.pdbx_seq_one_letter_code
_entity_poly.pdbx_strand_id
1 'polypeptide(L)'
;AELLDLCGYYSRALSGVDRVRILAEDTDLSFSVKGRPVIVDDGIISREDMENGDVGLNIPSGEVFIAPLETSANGYITFPVVVIPGFGRIDRLRLEFRDGKVASYLAENGADRFAKFLEANTGEKDRIAELGIGCNPGAEFTGGSIIIDEKIYRTVHIAIGNNTGSYHGTNQASSHLDMIKDMRGGQLFFDGKLVMEHGEPVR
;
A
#
# COMPACT_ATOMS: atom_id res chain seq x y z
N ALA A 1 -5.12 -20.92 7.30
CA ALA A 1 -6.05 -21.36 6.24
C ALA A 1 -6.65 -20.14 5.55
N GLU A 2 -7.33 -19.25 6.28
CA GLU A 2 -7.93 -18.04 5.69
C GLU A 2 -6.90 -17.05 5.12
N LEU A 3 -5.82 -16.74 5.84
CA LEU A 3 -4.74 -15.87 5.34
C LEU A 3 -4.18 -16.34 3.98
N LEU A 4 -3.82 -17.62 3.88
CA LEU A 4 -3.29 -18.19 2.63
C LEU A 4 -4.31 -18.13 1.48
N ASP A 5 -5.60 -18.34 1.77
CA ASP A 5 -6.67 -18.24 0.78
C ASP A 5 -6.86 -16.78 0.28
N LEU A 6 -6.76 -15.80 1.18
CA LEU A 6 -6.81 -14.38 0.85
C LEU A 6 -5.60 -13.95 0.02
N CYS A 7 -4.37 -14.27 0.46
CA CYS A 7 -3.15 -14.01 -0.30
C CYS A 7 -3.22 -14.65 -1.69
N GLY A 8 -3.66 -15.91 -1.77
CA GLY A 8 -3.83 -16.61 -3.04
C GLY A 8 -4.85 -15.96 -3.96
N TYR A 9 -5.98 -15.49 -3.43
CA TYR A 9 -6.98 -14.77 -4.22
C TYR A 9 -6.41 -13.47 -4.82
N TYR A 10 -5.85 -12.60 -3.97
CA TYR A 10 -5.40 -11.27 -4.41
C TYR A 10 -4.17 -11.37 -5.32
N SER A 11 -3.24 -12.29 -5.05
CA SER A 11 -2.09 -12.53 -5.92
C SER A 11 -2.51 -12.94 -7.34
N ARG A 12 -3.43 -13.90 -7.46
CA ARG A 12 -3.98 -14.31 -8.77
C ARG A 12 -4.75 -13.18 -9.45
N ALA A 13 -5.51 -12.39 -8.70
CA ALA A 13 -6.29 -11.29 -9.24
C ALA A 13 -5.39 -10.15 -9.77
N LEU A 14 -4.27 -9.90 -9.10
CA LEU A 14 -3.33 -8.82 -9.42
C LEU A 14 -2.32 -9.20 -10.52
N SER A 15 -2.17 -10.50 -10.80
CA SER A 15 -1.25 -11.00 -11.83
C SER A 15 -1.58 -10.45 -13.22
N GLY A 16 -0.61 -9.77 -13.83
CA GLY A 16 -0.72 -9.22 -15.18
C GLY A 16 -1.58 -7.96 -15.32
N VAL A 17 -2.00 -7.36 -14.21
CA VAL A 17 -2.83 -6.14 -14.19
C VAL A 17 -2.06 -4.93 -14.71
N ASP A 18 -2.74 -4.05 -15.46
CA ASP A 18 -2.22 -2.73 -15.79
C ASP A 18 -2.74 -1.70 -14.79
N ARG A 19 -4.05 -1.46 -14.74
CA ARG A 19 -4.66 -0.36 -13.97
C ARG A 19 -5.26 -0.82 -12.66
N VAL A 20 -4.90 -0.12 -11.58
CA VAL A 20 -5.57 -0.21 -10.28
C VAL A 20 -6.40 1.05 -10.05
N ARG A 21 -7.58 0.90 -9.46
CA ARG A 21 -8.37 2.00 -8.90
C ARG A 21 -8.91 1.65 -7.52
N ILE A 22 -8.76 2.57 -6.57
CA ILE A 22 -9.26 2.49 -5.20
C ILE A 22 -10.36 3.53 -5.05
N LEU A 23 -11.56 3.09 -4.65
CA LEU A 23 -12.69 3.95 -4.32
C LEU A 23 -13.09 3.73 -2.86
N ALA A 24 -13.30 4.81 -2.11
CA ALA A 24 -13.83 4.79 -0.74
C ALA A 24 -14.28 6.21 -0.33
N GLU A 25 -14.70 6.39 0.92
CA GLU A 25 -14.89 7.74 1.49
C GLU A 25 -13.61 8.57 1.30
N ASP A 26 -13.76 9.77 0.72
CA ASP A 26 -12.68 10.71 0.41
C ASP A 26 -11.48 10.08 -0.32
N THR A 27 -11.75 9.11 -1.20
CA THR A 27 -10.74 8.40 -1.99
C THR A 27 -11.24 8.08 -3.40
N ASP A 28 -10.49 8.54 -4.39
CA ASP A 28 -10.53 8.06 -5.77
C ASP A 28 -9.10 8.15 -6.32
N LEU A 29 -8.36 7.05 -6.21
CA LEU A 29 -6.95 6.98 -6.60
C LEU A 29 -6.79 5.93 -7.67
N SER A 30 -6.08 6.26 -8.76
CA SER A 30 -5.75 5.33 -9.83
C SER A 30 -4.29 5.40 -10.22
N PHE A 31 -3.70 4.25 -10.56
CA PHE A 31 -2.30 4.12 -10.99
C PHE A 31 -2.14 2.87 -11.85
N SER A 32 -0.97 2.73 -12.48
CA SER A 32 -0.60 1.53 -13.24
C SER A 32 0.40 0.71 -12.45
N VAL A 33 0.31 -0.62 -12.55
CA VAL A 33 1.26 -1.61 -12.02
C VAL A 33 1.81 -2.49 -13.14
N LYS A 34 1.66 -2.05 -14.40
CA LYS A 34 1.97 -2.85 -15.57
C LYS A 34 3.41 -3.36 -15.56
N GLY A 35 3.55 -4.68 -15.70
CA GLY A 35 4.86 -5.34 -15.80
C GLY A 35 5.62 -5.42 -14.49
N ARG A 36 4.99 -5.08 -13.35
CA ARG A 36 5.57 -5.21 -12.02
C ARG A 36 5.29 -6.63 -11.48
N PRO A 37 6.24 -7.26 -10.77
CA PRO A 37 6.00 -8.53 -10.12
C PRO A 37 5.03 -8.34 -8.95
N VAL A 38 4.18 -9.34 -8.74
CA VAL A 38 3.32 -9.43 -7.55
C VAL A 38 4.11 -10.14 -6.47
N ILE A 39 4.18 -9.55 -5.28
CA ILE A 39 4.86 -10.12 -4.13
C ILE A 39 3.84 -10.59 -3.10
N VAL A 40 4.14 -11.71 -2.45
CA VAL A 40 3.25 -12.37 -1.49
C VAL A 40 4.00 -12.63 -0.19
N ASP A 41 3.54 -12.01 0.90
CA ASP A 41 4.03 -12.26 2.25
C ASP A 41 2.97 -13.07 3.00
N ASP A 42 3.02 -14.40 2.88
CA ASP A 42 2.04 -15.32 3.45
C ASP A 42 2.56 -16.14 4.64
N GLY A 43 3.81 -15.90 5.06
CA GLY A 43 4.46 -16.63 6.15
C GLY A 43 5.19 -17.91 5.71
N ILE A 44 5.31 -18.17 4.41
CA ILE A 44 6.01 -19.33 3.85
C ILE A 44 7.13 -18.85 2.93
N ILE A 45 8.34 -19.38 3.11
CA ILE A 45 9.41 -19.26 2.09
C ILE A 45 9.31 -20.50 1.21
N SER A 46 8.73 -20.36 0.03
CA SER A 46 8.57 -21.41 -0.96
C SER A 46 9.80 -21.56 -1.86
N ARG A 47 9.80 -22.59 -2.72
CA ARG A 47 10.85 -22.74 -3.73
C ARG A 47 10.78 -21.66 -4.80
N GLU A 48 9.57 -21.23 -5.15
CA GLU A 48 9.34 -20.16 -6.13
C GLU A 48 9.92 -18.83 -5.62
N ASP A 49 9.72 -18.54 -4.33
CA ASP A 49 10.28 -17.37 -3.65
C ASP A 49 11.81 -17.36 -3.72
N MET A 50 12.45 -18.50 -3.45
CA MET A 50 13.89 -18.66 -3.59
C MET A 50 14.39 -18.50 -5.04
N GLU A 51 13.63 -18.99 -6.02
CA GLU A 51 13.97 -18.90 -7.44
C GLU A 51 13.81 -17.46 -7.97
N ASN A 52 12.82 -16.72 -7.47
CA ASN A 52 12.58 -15.32 -7.77
C ASN A 52 13.51 -14.37 -7.00
N GLY A 53 14.30 -14.89 -6.06
CA GLY A 53 15.19 -14.12 -5.21
C GLY A 53 14.46 -13.29 -4.15
N ASP A 54 13.19 -13.59 -3.92
CA ASP A 54 12.33 -12.91 -2.97
C ASP A 54 12.14 -13.78 -1.72
N VAL A 55 13.10 -13.65 -0.80
CA VAL A 55 13.10 -14.39 0.47
C VAL A 55 12.75 -13.50 1.66
N GLY A 56 12.18 -12.32 1.38
CA GLY A 56 11.70 -11.39 2.40
C GLY A 56 10.37 -11.86 2.97
N LEU A 57 10.24 -11.86 4.29
CA LEU A 57 9.02 -12.29 4.97
C LEU A 57 8.87 -11.56 6.30
N ASN A 58 7.65 -11.10 6.59
CA ASN A 58 7.34 -10.43 7.85
C ASN A 58 6.66 -11.40 8.82
N ILE A 59 6.88 -11.19 10.11
CA ILE A 59 6.13 -11.87 11.17
C ILE A 59 5.58 -10.80 12.11
N PRO A 60 4.25 -10.59 12.18
CA PRO A 60 3.21 -11.34 11.45
C PRO A 60 3.24 -11.09 9.93
N SER A 61 2.83 -12.09 9.16
CA SER A 61 2.66 -12.01 7.70
C SER A 61 1.21 -11.71 7.33
N GLY A 62 0.92 -11.65 6.03
CA GLY A 62 -0.42 -11.65 5.48
C GLY A 62 -0.68 -10.41 4.66
N GLU A 63 0.00 -10.29 3.53
CA GLU A 63 -0.31 -9.30 2.52
C GLU A 63 0.04 -9.79 1.11
N VAL A 64 -0.49 -9.06 0.13
CA VAL A 64 -0.03 -9.10 -1.27
C VAL A 64 0.29 -7.68 -1.67
N PHE A 65 1.47 -7.44 -2.22
CA PHE A 65 1.91 -6.09 -2.58
C PHE A 65 2.58 -6.02 -3.95
N ILE A 66 2.62 -4.80 -4.48
CA ILE A 66 3.17 -4.48 -5.78
C ILE A 66 3.62 -3.02 -5.82
N ALA A 67 4.75 -2.74 -6.45
CA ALA A 67 5.16 -1.36 -6.71
C ALA A 67 4.39 -0.77 -7.90
N PRO A 68 3.72 0.38 -7.76
CA PRO A 68 3.16 1.11 -8.90
C PRO A 68 4.24 1.63 -9.85
N LEU A 69 3.85 1.96 -11.08
CA LEU A 69 4.63 2.82 -11.96
C LEU A 69 4.66 4.23 -11.37
N GLU A 70 5.87 4.70 -11.13
CA GLU A 70 6.28 5.89 -10.39
C GLU A 70 5.66 7.20 -10.89
N THR A 71 5.17 7.21 -12.13
CA THR A 71 4.63 8.38 -12.83
C THR A 71 3.13 8.27 -13.11
N SER A 72 2.47 7.23 -12.62
CA SER A 72 1.12 6.87 -13.08
C SER A 72 -0.02 7.26 -12.12
N ALA A 73 0.30 7.53 -10.84
CA ALA A 73 -0.72 7.81 -9.84
C ALA A 73 -1.38 9.18 -10.01
N ASN A 74 -2.71 9.17 -10.08
CA ASN A 74 -3.54 10.34 -10.22
C ASN A 74 -4.82 10.16 -9.39
N GLY A 75 -5.23 11.24 -8.72
CA GLY A 75 -6.40 11.25 -7.85
C GLY A 75 -6.04 11.56 -6.40
N TYR A 76 -6.82 11.06 -5.46
CA TYR A 76 -6.63 11.37 -4.03
C TYR A 76 -7.01 10.20 -3.13
N ILE A 77 -6.38 10.14 -1.96
CA ILE A 77 -6.66 9.13 -0.94
C ILE A 77 -6.55 9.75 0.45
N THR A 78 -7.49 9.42 1.34
CA THR A 78 -7.50 9.88 2.73
C THR A 78 -7.30 8.71 3.68
N PHE A 79 -6.31 8.83 4.55
CA PHE A 79 -5.96 7.87 5.59
C PHE A 79 -6.47 8.37 6.94
N PRO A 80 -7.26 7.57 7.68
CA PRO A 80 -7.88 8.03 8.93
C PRO A 80 -6.83 8.37 9.99
N VAL A 81 -5.77 7.56 10.06
CA VAL A 81 -4.68 7.70 11.01
C VAL A 81 -3.37 7.31 10.33
N VAL A 82 -2.36 8.17 10.44
CA VAL A 82 -0.98 7.86 10.06
C VAL A 82 -0.09 8.10 11.27
N VAL A 83 0.75 7.13 11.63
CA VAL A 83 1.72 7.26 12.71
C VAL A 83 3.10 7.07 12.13
N ILE A 84 3.89 8.14 12.15
CA ILE A 84 5.24 8.13 11.59
C ILE A 84 6.24 8.05 12.75
N PRO A 85 7.04 6.98 12.85
CA PRO A 85 8.08 6.87 13.87
C PRO A 85 8.99 8.10 13.88
N GLY A 86 9.14 8.73 15.05
CA GLY A 86 9.95 9.95 15.23
C GLY A 86 9.25 11.28 14.90
N PHE A 87 8.11 11.27 14.20
CA PHE A 87 7.35 12.49 13.88
C PHE A 87 5.99 12.56 14.58
N GLY A 88 5.41 11.41 14.90
CA GLY A 88 4.16 11.28 15.66
C GLY A 88 2.94 10.99 14.79
N ARG A 89 1.77 11.19 15.39
CA ARG A 89 0.47 10.87 14.80
C ARG A 89 -0.06 12.02 13.93
N ILE A 90 -0.74 11.68 12.85
CA ILE A 90 -1.43 12.57 11.91
C ILE A 90 -2.85 12.01 11.75
N ASP A 91 -3.85 12.87 11.86
CA ASP A 91 -5.27 12.49 11.77
C ASP A 91 -5.86 12.98 10.44
N ARG A 92 -6.60 12.09 9.75
CA ARG A 92 -7.21 12.31 8.43
C ARG A 92 -6.24 12.92 7.40
N LEU A 93 -5.11 12.28 7.16
CA LEU A 93 -4.17 12.71 6.14
C LEU A 93 -4.73 12.40 4.74
N ARG A 94 -5.02 13.43 3.96
CA ARG A 94 -5.37 13.34 2.54
C ARG A 94 -4.16 13.69 1.70
N LEU A 95 -3.84 12.83 0.74
CA LEU A 95 -2.83 13.06 -0.29
C LEU A 95 -3.51 13.19 -1.66
N GLU A 96 -3.12 14.18 -2.44
CA GLU A 96 -3.49 14.30 -3.84
C GLU A 96 -2.29 13.99 -4.72
N PHE A 97 -2.44 13.04 -5.63
CA PHE A 97 -1.41 12.61 -6.57
C PHE A 97 -1.65 13.19 -7.96
N ARG A 98 -0.57 13.62 -8.59
CA ARG A 98 -0.50 13.96 -10.01
C ARG A 98 0.78 13.38 -10.59
N ASP A 99 0.66 12.61 -11.66
CA ASP A 99 1.77 11.96 -12.34
C ASP A 99 2.72 11.22 -11.37
N GLY A 100 2.11 10.48 -10.43
CA GLY A 100 2.81 9.65 -9.46
C GLY A 100 3.35 10.36 -8.23
N LYS A 101 3.29 11.71 -8.17
CA LYS A 101 3.86 12.51 -7.09
C LYS A 101 2.77 13.19 -6.26
N VAL A 102 2.98 13.31 -4.96
CA VAL A 102 2.09 14.09 -4.08
C VAL A 102 2.16 15.56 -4.50
N ALA A 103 1.05 16.07 -5.01
CA ALA A 103 0.89 17.45 -5.46
C ALA A 103 0.39 18.38 -4.35
N SER A 104 -0.42 17.86 -3.44
CA SER A 104 -0.93 18.56 -2.27
C SER A 104 -1.24 17.56 -1.14
N TYR A 105 -1.26 18.04 0.09
CA TYR A 105 -1.73 17.25 1.24
C TYR A 105 -2.47 18.14 2.24
N LEU A 106 -3.44 17.54 2.92
CA LEU A 106 -4.21 18.16 4.01
C LEU A 106 -4.32 17.15 5.15
N ALA A 107 -4.39 17.64 6.39
CA ALA A 107 -4.69 16.80 7.54
C ALA A 107 -5.58 17.58 8.50
N GLU A 108 -6.44 16.88 9.22
CA GLU A 108 -7.23 17.48 10.31
C GLU A 108 -6.31 17.86 11.48
N ASN A 109 -5.31 17.02 11.77
CA ASN A 109 -4.27 17.29 12.75
C ASN A 109 -2.93 16.70 12.29
N GLY A 110 -1.82 17.37 12.62
CA GLY A 110 -0.46 16.88 12.36
C GLY A 110 0.09 17.15 10.95
N ALA A 111 -0.51 18.06 10.17
CA ALA A 111 0.01 18.44 8.85
C ALA A 111 1.47 18.92 8.90
N ASP A 112 1.87 19.62 9.98
CA ASP A 112 3.25 20.06 10.20
C ASP A 112 4.22 18.90 10.44
N ARG A 113 3.75 17.80 11.05
CA ARG A 113 4.54 16.57 11.26
C ARG A 113 4.80 15.86 9.94
N PHE A 114 3.80 15.82 9.06
CA PHE A 114 3.96 15.28 7.70
C PHE A 114 4.94 16.13 6.88
N ALA A 115 4.82 17.46 6.96
CA ALA A 115 5.77 18.38 6.32
C ALA A 115 7.21 18.13 6.78
N LYS A 116 7.44 18.06 8.10
CA LYS A 116 8.74 17.76 8.69
C LYS A 116 9.27 16.39 8.27
N PHE A 117 8.41 15.38 8.17
CA PHE A 117 8.80 14.06 7.65
C PHE A 117 9.32 14.17 6.21
N LEU A 118 8.62 14.90 5.35
CA LEU A 118 9.09 15.11 3.98
C LEU A 118 10.42 15.91 3.99
N GLU A 119 10.53 16.99 4.75
CA GLU A 119 11.75 17.80 4.82
C GLU A 119 12.97 17.01 5.31
N ALA A 120 12.78 16.08 6.23
CA ALA A 120 13.85 15.24 6.78
C ALA A 120 14.36 14.18 5.79
N ASN A 121 13.62 13.90 4.71
CA ASN A 121 13.94 12.86 3.74
C ASN A 121 14.42 13.40 2.39
N THR A 122 15.29 12.64 1.75
CA THR A 122 15.94 12.98 0.48
C THR A 122 15.48 12.05 -0.65
N GLY A 123 15.81 12.42 -1.89
CA GLY A 123 15.33 11.73 -3.08
C GLY A 123 13.84 12.01 -3.37
N GLU A 124 13.20 11.11 -4.11
CA GLU A 124 11.80 11.21 -4.52
C GLU A 124 10.84 10.65 -3.44
N LYS A 125 11.01 11.13 -2.21
CA LYS A 125 10.30 10.72 -0.97
C LYS A 125 8.76 10.84 -1.01
N ASP A 126 8.23 11.64 -1.92
CA ASP A 126 6.82 12.01 -2.07
C ASP A 126 6.19 11.39 -3.33
N ARG A 127 6.83 10.37 -3.88
CA ARG A 127 6.35 9.60 -5.02
C ARG A 127 5.71 8.30 -4.57
N ILE A 128 4.65 7.87 -5.23
CA ILE A 128 3.99 6.58 -4.94
C ILE A 128 5.02 5.44 -5.02
N ALA A 129 4.96 4.53 -4.06
CA ALA A 129 5.97 3.48 -3.87
C ALA A 129 5.37 2.07 -3.89
N GLU A 130 4.22 1.88 -3.25
CA GLU A 130 3.62 0.57 -3.04
C GLU A 130 2.09 0.66 -3.01
N LEU A 131 1.45 -0.41 -3.51
CA LEU A 131 0.13 -0.84 -3.10
C LEU A 131 0.30 -2.17 -2.37
N GLY A 132 -0.22 -2.27 -1.16
CA GLY A 132 -0.40 -3.56 -0.48
C GLY A 132 -1.83 -3.81 -0.04
N ILE A 133 -2.17 -5.09 0.10
CA ILE A 133 -3.52 -5.59 0.39
C ILE A 133 -3.42 -6.50 1.61
N GLY A 134 -3.99 -6.06 2.73
CA GLY A 134 -3.94 -6.79 4.00
C GLY A 134 -4.81 -8.05 3.98
N CYS A 135 -4.20 -9.17 4.36
CA CYS A 135 -4.76 -10.52 4.26
C CYS A 135 -4.75 -11.28 5.59
N ASN A 136 -4.44 -10.64 6.72
CA ASN A 136 -4.37 -11.28 8.03
C ASN A 136 -5.59 -10.91 8.91
N PRO A 137 -6.57 -11.82 9.09
CA PRO A 137 -7.73 -11.59 9.96
C PRO A 137 -7.39 -11.49 11.45
N GLY A 138 -6.20 -11.94 11.86
CA GLY A 138 -5.71 -11.86 13.23
C GLY A 138 -4.88 -10.60 13.53
N ALA A 139 -4.59 -9.78 12.51
CA ALA A 139 -3.93 -8.50 12.71
C ALA A 139 -4.94 -7.41 13.06
N GLU A 140 -4.60 -6.58 14.04
CA GLU A 140 -5.41 -5.46 14.50
C GLU A 140 -4.56 -4.19 14.55
N PHE A 141 -5.23 -3.04 14.44
CA PHE A 141 -4.53 -1.76 14.45
C PHE A 141 -3.84 -1.50 15.79
N THR A 142 -2.53 -1.36 15.73
CA THR A 142 -1.65 -1.20 16.88
C THR A 142 -1.37 0.26 17.23
N GLY A 143 -1.72 1.18 16.33
CA GLY A 143 -1.39 2.60 16.50
C GLY A 143 0.01 2.97 15.99
N GLY A 144 0.52 2.30 14.95
CA GLY A 144 1.76 2.69 14.27
C GLY A 144 2.86 1.63 14.24
N SER A 145 2.59 0.38 14.63
CA SER A 145 3.49 -0.73 14.32
C SER A 145 3.20 -1.20 12.91
N ILE A 146 3.89 -0.58 11.94
CA ILE A 146 3.54 -0.73 10.53
C ILE A 146 3.60 -2.17 10.04
N ILE A 147 4.58 -2.94 10.53
CA ILE A 147 4.76 -4.38 10.27
C ILE A 147 3.51 -5.22 10.60
N ILE A 148 2.65 -4.74 11.52
CA ILE A 148 1.37 -5.37 11.89
C ILE A 148 0.22 -4.68 11.14
N ASP A 149 0.22 -3.34 11.15
CA ASP A 149 -0.88 -2.53 10.64
C ASP A 149 -1.10 -2.71 9.12
N GLU A 150 -0.04 -3.00 8.35
CA GLU A 150 -0.10 -3.27 6.90
C GLU A 150 -0.75 -4.62 6.56
N LYS A 151 -0.77 -5.57 7.51
CA LYS A 151 -1.31 -6.91 7.29
C LYS A 151 -2.82 -7.01 7.53
N ILE A 152 -3.45 -5.98 8.10
CA ILE A 152 -4.83 -6.04 8.60
C ILE A 152 -5.80 -6.45 7.49
N TYR A 153 -6.59 -7.50 7.72
CA TYR A 153 -7.62 -7.87 6.77
C TYR A 153 -8.65 -6.74 6.56
N ARG A 154 -9.11 -6.59 5.31
CA ARG A 154 -10.04 -5.53 4.86
C ARG A 154 -9.42 -4.13 4.76
N THR A 155 -8.10 -4.05 4.66
CA THR A 155 -7.39 -2.80 4.37
C THR A 155 -6.57 -2.93 3.10
N VAL A 156 -6.24 -1.77 2.53
CA VAL A 156 -5.12 -1.61 1.61
C VAL A 156 -4.18 -0.57 2.20
N HIS A 157 -2.92 -0.56 1.79
CA HIS A 157 -2.03 0.56 2.06
C HIS A 157 -1.43 1.11 0.79
N ILE A 158 -1.10 2.39 0.85
CA ILE A 158 -0.30 3.05 -0.17
C ILE A 158 0.95 3.58 0.51
N ALA A 159 2.10 3.28 -0.08
CA ALA A 159 3.36 3.86 0.34
C ALA A 159 3.76 5.05 -0.53
N ILE A 160 4.53 5.97 0.06
CA ILE A 160 5.35 6.94 -0.67
C ILE A 160 6.84 6.77 -0.34
N GLY A 161 7.69 7.09 -1.31
CA GLY A 161 9.14 7.04 -1.18
C GLY A 161 9.78 5.87 -1.93
N ASN A 162 10.77 5.22 -1.31
CA ASN A 162 11.62 4.26 -1.98
C ASN A 162 10.87 2.99 -2.35
N ASN A 163 10.97 2.55 -3.59
CA ASN A 163 10.47 1.25 -4.02
C ASN A 163 11.53 0.46 -4.80
N THR A 164 12.81 0.74 -4.59
CA THR A 164 13.89 -0.11 -5.13
C THR A 164 14.10 -1.37 -4.28
N GLY A 165 14.85 -2.34 -4.80
CA GLY A 165 15.14 -3.59 -4.09
C GLY A 165 13.96 -4.57 -4.17
N SER A 166 13.50 -5.07 -3.02
CA SER A 166 12.44 -6.09 -2.92
C SER A 166 11.08 -5.65 -3.46
N TYR A 167 10.84 -4.35 -3.64
CA TYR A 167 9.60 -3.87 -4.28
C TYR A 167 9.67 -3.84 -5.81
N HIS A 168 10.87 -4.04 -6.39
CA HIS A 168 11.11 -4.08 -7.84
C HIS A 168 10.75 -2.81 -8.63
N GLY A 169 10.58 -1.68 -7.95
CA GLY A 169 10.46 -0.34 -8.51
C GLY A 169 11.80 0.31 -8.83
N THR A 170 11.75 1.59 -9.19
CA THR A 170 12.92 2.39 -9.62
C THR A 170 13.11 3.68 -8.83
N ASN A 171 12.15 4.01 -7.96
CA ASN A 171 12.17 5.23 -7.18
C ASN A 171 13.14 5.12 -6.00
N GLN A 172 14.19 5.94 -6.01
CA GLN A 172 15.14 6.04 -4.91
C GLN A 172 14.79 7.20 -3.99
N ALA A 173 14.60 6.88 -2.70
CA ALA A 173 14.41 7.85 -1.63
C ALA A 173 15.00 7.31 -0.32
N SER A 174 15.19 8.18 0.67
CA SER A 174 15.67 7.77 2.01
C SER A 174 14.57 7.23 2.93
N SER A 175 13.31 7.29 2.51
CA SER A 175 12.16 6.83 3.28
C SER A 175 11.25 5.94 2.46
N HIS A 176 10.54 5.06 3.14
CA HIS A 176 9.36 4.36 2.66
C HIS A 176 8.30 4.52 3.76
N LEU A 177 7.15 5.11 3.43
CA LEU A 177 6.09 5.39 4.39
C LEU A 177 4.78 4.77 3.92
N ASP A 178 4.39 3.68 4.56
CA ASP A 178 3.10 3.04 4.40
C ASP A 178 2.00 3.76 5.17
N MET A 179 0.84 3.88 4.53
CA MET A 179 -0.34 4.51 5.11
C MET A 179 -1.56 3.64 4.84
N ILE A 180 -2.25 3.25 5.92
CA ILE A 180 -3.30 2.24 5.88
C ILE A 180 -4.66 2.88 5.59
N LYS A 181 -5.39 2.32 4.62
CA LYS A 181 -6.76 2.66 4.25
C LYS A 181 -7.69 1.52 4.60
N ASP A 182 -8.67 1.79 5.46
CA ASP A 182 -9.80 0.89 5.68
C ASP A 182 -10.70 0.81 4.44
N MET A 183 -11.02 -0.42 4.03
CA MET A 183 -11.82 -0.71 2.83
C MET A 183 -13.21 -1.24 3.13
N ARG A 184 -13.69 -1.24 4.39
CA ARG A 184 -15.06 -1.71 4.73
C ARG A 184 -16.16 -0.88 4.05
N GLY A 185 -15.86 0.39 3.73
CA GLY A 185 -16.70 1.26 2.90
C GLY A 185 -16.18 1.46 1.47
N GLY A 186 -15.24 0.62 1.01
CA GLY A 186 -14.50 0.83 -0.24
C GLY A 186 -14.63 -0.31 -1.25
N GLN A 187 -14.08 -0.03 -2.43
CA GLN A 187 -13.99 -0.92 -3.58
C GLN A 187 -12.59 -0.85 -4.19
N LEU A 188 -12.06 -2.00 -4.62
CA LEU A 188 -10.79 -2.12 -5.35
C LEU A 188 -11.07 -2.69 -6.73
N PHE A 189 -10.48 -2.08 -7.75
CA PHE A 189 -10.62 -2.50 -9.13
C PHE A 189 -9.27 -2.78 -9.77
N PHE A 190 -9.19 -3.87 -10.53
CA PHE A 190 -8.08 -4.22 -11.40
C PHE A 190 -8.56 -4.26 -12.85
N ASP A 191 -7.98 -3.45 -13.73
CA ASP A 191 -8.39 -3.28 -15.14
C ASP A 191 -9.90 -3.02 -15.30
N GLY A 192 -10.49 -2.30 -14.35
CA GLY A 192 -11.92 -1.99 -14.32
C GLY A 192 -12.82 -3.11 -13.78
N LYS A 193 -12.27 -4.29 -13.48
CA LYS A 193 -12.98 -5.38 -12.79
C LYS A 193 -12.94 -5.17 -11.28
N LEU A 194 -14.10 -5.22 -10.63
CA LEU A 194 -14.21 -5.21 -9.18
C LEU A 194 -13.61 -6.49 -8.58
N VAL A 195 -12.69 -6.34 -7.63
CA VAL A 195 -11.99 -7.45 -6.95
C VAL A 195 -12.11 -7.41 -5.43
N MET A 196 -12.43 -6.25 -4.87
CA MET A 196 -12.76 -6.10 -3.45
C MET A 196 -13.98 -5.20 -3.32
N GLU A 197 -14.92 -5.59 -2.47
CA GLU A 197 -16.09 -4.79 -2.10
C GLU A 197 -16.32 -4.93 -0.59
N HIS A 198 -16.50 -3.81 0.11
CA HIS A 198 -16.63 -3.78 1.56
C HIS A 198 -15.45 -4.44 2.31
N GLY A 199 -14.27 -4.39 1.70
CA GLY A 199 -13.04 -4.98 2.24
C GLY A 199 -12.93 -6.48 2.01
N GLU A 200 -13.91 -7.10 1.35
CA GLU A 200 -13.96 -8.54 1.11
C GLU A 200 -13.65 -8.87 -0.36
N PRO A 201 -13.01 -10.02 -0.65
CA PRO A 201 -12.83 -10.51 -2.02
C PRO A 201 -14.16 -10.68 -2.76
N VAL A 202 -14.25 -10.21 -4.01
CA VAL A 202 -15.41 -10.51 -4.88
C VAL A 202 -15.21 -11.88 -5.54
N ARG A 203 -15.98 -12.87 -5.09
CA ARG A 203 -15.91 -14.27 -5.55
C ARG A 203 -17.13 -14.65 -6.38
#